data_AF-A0A7C7JZR4-F1
#
_entry.id   AF-A0A7C7JZR4-F1
#
_cell.length_a   1.000
_cell.length_b   1.000
_cell.length_c   1.000
_cell.angle_alpha   90.00
_cell.angle_beta   90.00
_cell.angle_gamma   90.00
#
_symmetry.space_group_name_H-M   'P 1'
#
loop_
_entity.id
_entity.type
_entity.pdbx_description
1 polymer ?
#
loop_
_entity_poly.entity_id
_entity_poly.type
_entity_poly.pdbx_seq_one_letter_code
_entity_poly.pdbx_strand_id
1 'polypeptide(L)' 'MKQFLIFFIVISTISKAQNMFSVSGKISSENQAVPYANVYLEHTKIGTTTAIRKYTIPDLPPKSGILGI' A
#
# COMPACT_ATOMS: atom_id res chain seq x y z
N MET A 1 35.16 -23.01 -5.91
CA MET A 1 33.85 -22.85 -6.60
C MET A 1 32.65 -22.99 -5.67
N LYS A 2 32.63 -23.94 -4.72
CA LYS A 2 31.51 -24.16 -3.77
C LYS A 2 31.17 -22.96 -2.85
N GLN A 3 32.17 -22.19 -2.44
CA GLN A 3 32.00 -20.98 -1.60
C GLN A 3 31.18 -19.88 -2.29
N PHE A 4 31.35 -19.71 -3.60
CA PHE A 4 30.59 -18.73 -4.39
C PHE A 4 29.10 -19.07 -4.49
N LEU A 5 28.78 -20.37 -4.53
CA LEU A 5 27.39 -20.84 -4.55
C LEU A 5 26.65 -20.49 -3.25
N ILE A 6 27.31 -20.69 -2.11
CA ILE A 6 26.76 -20.38 -0.79
C ILE A 6 26.50 -18.88 -0.66
N PHE A 7 27.42 -18.04 -1.14
CA PHE A 7 27.26 -16.60 -1.18
C PHE A 7 26.03 -16.17 -1.99
N PHE A 8 25.81 -16.78 -3.16
CA PHE A 8 24.64 -16.49 -4.01
C PHE A 8 23.32 -16.91 -3.37
N ILE A 9 23.29 -18.03 -2.63
CA ILE A 9 22.11 -18.51 -1.91
C ILE A 9 21.75 -17.59 -0.75
N VAL A 10 22.74 -17.04 -0.03
CA VAL A 10 22.47 -16.10 1.07
C VAL A 10 21.89 -14.78 0.53
N ILE A 11 22.44 -14.27 -0.59
CA ILE A 11 21.96 -13.02 -1.21
C ILE A 11 20.52 -13.15 -1.73
N SER A 12 20.12 -14.30 -2.27
CA SER A 12 18.76 -14.48 -2.80
C SER A 12 17.68 -14.41 -1.72
N THR A 13 18.00 -14.79 -0.47
CA THR A 13 17.04 -14.72 0.66
C THR A 13 16.74 -13.30 1.16
N ILE A 14 17.57 -12.31 0.79
CA ILE A 14 17.41 -10.92 1.20
C ILE A 14 16.46 -10.16 0.25
N SER A 15 16.17 -10.73 -0.92
CA SER A 15 15.31 -10.11 -1.93
C SER A 15 13.84 -10.19 -1.52
N LYS A 16 13.41 -9.24 -0.67
CA LYS A 16 12.00 -9.02 -0.34
C LYS A 16 11.33 -8.25 -1.47
N ALA A 17 10.80 -8.97 -2.46
CA ALA A 17 9.86 -8.41 -3.44
C ALA A 17 8.46 -8.24 -2.80
N GLN A 18 8.34 -7.34 -1.82
CA GLN A 18 7.03 -7.01 -1.27
C GLN A 18 6.31 -6.13 -2.30
N ASN A 19 5.37 -6.71 -3.04
CA ASN A 19 4.47 -5.98 -3.93
C ASN A 19 3.52 -5.14 -3.09
N MET A 20 3.95 -3.93 -2.73
CA MET A 20 3.13 -2.93 -2.09
C MET A 20 2.36 -2.15 -3.15
N PHE A 21 1.07 -1.93 -2.91
CA PHE A 21 0.20 -1.16 -3.79
C PHE A 21 -0.07 0.20 -3.17
N SER A 22 -0.38 1.18 -4.02
CA SER A 22 -0.93 2.44 -3.57
C SER A 22 -2.26 2.68 -4.25
N VAL A 23 -3.25 3.15 -3.48
CA VAL A 23 -4.55 3.56 -3.99
C VAL A 23 -4.63 5.07 -3.87
N SER A 24 -4.92 5.74 -4.98
CA SER A 24 -5.08 7.19 -5.01
C SER A 24 -6.39 7.56 -5.69
N GLY A 25 -7.01 8.63 -5.21
CA GLY A 25 -8.29 9.09 -5.74
C GLY A 25 -8.58 10.54 -5.41
N LYS A 26 -9.76 10.99 -5.86
CA LYS A 26 -10.34 12.30 -5.55
C LYS A 26 -11.74 12.09 -5.02
N ILE A 27 -12.14 12.89 -4.04
CA ILE A 27 -13.49 12.89 -3.49
C ILE A 27 -14.11 14.24 -3.80
N SER A 28 -15.30 14.20 -4.39
CA SER A 28 -16.08 15.38 -4.74
C SER A 28 -17.54 15.19 -4.40
N SER A 29 -18.18 16.25 -3.90
CA SER A 29 -19.64 16.36 -3.74
C SER A 29 -20.10 17.54 -4.57
N GLU A 30 -21.14 17.36 -5.39
CA GLU A 30 -21.68 18.45 -6.24
C GLU A 30 -20.60 19.17 -7.08
N ASN A 31 -19.65 18.42 -7.65
CA ASN A 31 -18.46 18.93 -8.36
C ASN A 31 -17.48 19.79 -7.54
N GLN A 32 -17.65 19.88 -6.23
CA GLN A 32 -16.71 20.54 -5.32
C GLN A 32 -15.84 19.50 -4.60
N ALA A 33 -14.55 19.79 -4.47
CA ALA A 33 -13.64 18.90 -3.75
C ALA A 33 -13.96 18.91 -2.25
N VAL A 34 -13.86 17.75 -1.61
CA VAL A 34 -14.09 17.62 -0.17
C VAL A 34 -12.72 17.48 0.54
N PRO A 35 -12.17 18.57 1.09
CA PRO A 35 -10.90 18.52 1.81
C PRO A 35 -11.09 17.95 3.23
N TYR A 36 -10.02 17.37 3.78
CA TYR A 36 -9.95 16.88 5.15
C TYR A 36 -10.99 15.80 5.53
N ALA A 37 -11.50 15.08 4.53
CA ALA A 37 -12.36 13.92 4.73
C ALA A 37 -11.51 12.69 5.07
N ASN A 38 -11.97 11.86 6.00
CA ASN A 38 -11.32 10.59 6.30
C ASN A 38 -11.72 9.53 5.26
N VAL A 39 -10.74 8.79 4.76
CA VAL A 39 -10.91 7.72 3.78
C VAL A 39 -10.34 6.44 4.36
N TYR A 40 -11.16 5.40 4.40
CA TYR A 40 -10.79 4.10 4.94
C TYR A 40 -10.97 3.02 3.88
N LEU A 41 -10.07 2.04 3.88
CA LEU A 41 -10.26 0.82 3.11
C LEU A 41 -11.23 -0.08 3.87
N GLU A 42 -12.32 -0.47 3.22
CA GLU A 42 -13.40 -1.25 3.80
C GLU A 42 -12.88 -2.53 4.49
N HIS A 43 -13.44 -2.87 5.65
CA HIS A 43 -13.00 -4.01 6.48
C HIS A 43 -11.55 -3.95 6.98
N THR A 44 -10.91 -2.77 6.96
CA THR A 44 -9.56 -2.60 7.51
C THR A 44 -9.48 -1.38 8.44
N LYS A 45 -8.38 -1.31 9.19
CA LYS A 45 -8.00 -0.11 9.95
C LYS A 45 -7.08 0.84 9.16
N ILE A 46 -6.90 0.58 7.86
CA ILE A 46 -6.01 1.36 6.99
C ILE A 46 -6.81 2.51 6.40
N GLY A 47 -6.30 3.72 6.55
CA GLY A 47 -6.93 4.92 6.02
C GLY A 47 -5.97 6.09 5.88
N THR A 48 -6.48 7.17 5.31
CA THR A 48 -5.79 8.44 5.14
C THR A 48 -6.80 9.58 5.20
N THR A 49 -6.33 10.81 5.18
CA THR A 49 -7.18 12.00 5.11
C THR A 49 -6.99 12.66 3.75
N THR A 50 -8.08 13.17 3.15
CA THR A 50 -7.98 13.91 1.89
C THR A 50 -7.21 15.20 2.09
N ALA A 51 -6.25 15.46 1.20
CA ALA A 51 -5.74 16.80 0.99
C ALA A 51 -6.77 17.64 0.21
N ILE A 52 -6.42 18.85 -0.19
CA ILE A 52 -7.32 19.82 -0.85
C ILE A 52 -8.16 19.20 -1.99
N ARG A 53 -7.61 18.24 -2.77
CA ARG A 53 -8.32 17.60 -3.89
C ARG A 53 -8.06 16.10 -4.08
N LYS A 54 -7.16 15.50 -3.31
CA LYS A 54 -6.71 14.12 -3.56
C LYS A 54 -6.37 13.41 -2.26
N TYR A 55 -6.43 12.10 -2.29
CA TYR A 55 -5.89 11.23 -1.25
C TYR A 55 -5.02 10.14 -1.87
N THR A 56 -4.09 9.62 -1.07
CA THR A 56 -3.26 8.46 -1.41
C THR A 56 -3.11 7.61 -0.15
N ILE A 57 -3.42 6.32 -0.26
CA ILE A 57 -3.14 5.29 0.74
C ILE A 57 -1.94 4.50 0.20
N PRO A 58 -0.72 4.72 0.72
CA PRO A 58 0.46 3.97 0.33
C PRO A 58 0.53 2.60 1.03
N ASP A 59 1.48 1.78 0.61
CA ASP A 59 1.94 0.59 1.31
C ASP A 59 0.86 -0.47 1.62
N LEU A 60 -0.13 -0.59 0.71
CA LEU A 60 -1.19 -1.59 0.84
C LEU A 60 -0.65 -2.99 0.49
N PRO A 61 -0.86 -3.98 1.37
CA PRO A 61 -0.55 -5.36 1.04
C PRO A 61 -1.51 -5.88 -0.05
N PRO A 62 -1.11 -6.89 -0.84
CA PRO A 62 -2.02 -7.57 -1.78
C PRO A 62 -3.23 -8.15 -1.05
N LYS A 63 -4.35 -8.35 -1.76
CA LYS A 63 -5.64 -8.80 -1.21
C LYS A 63 -5.57 -10.03 -0.30
N SER A 64 -4.60 -10.93 -0.46
CA SER A 64 -4.41 -12.09 0.45
C SER A 64 -3.77 -11.75 1.80
N GLY A 65 -3.15 -10.58 1.95
CA GLY A 65 -2.58 -10.05 3.19
C GLY A 65 -3.53 -9.12 3.94
N ILE A 66 -4.66 -8.76 3.33
CA ILE A 66 -5.80 -8.12 4.00
C ILE A 66 -6.63 -9.26 4.61
N LEU A 67 -6.05 -9.93 5.61
CA LEU A 67 -6.80 -10.90 6.41
C LEU A 67 -7.88 -10.13 7.17
N GLY A 68 -9.12 -10.41 6.77
CA GLY A 68 -10.32 -9.89 7.38
C GLY A 68 -10.31 -10.09 8.89
N ILE A 69 -10.54 -8.98 9.59
CA ILE A 69 -11.15 -8.99 10.91
C ILE A 69 -12.66 -9.01 10.68
#